data_AF-A0A1H3G285-F1
#
_entry.id   AF-A0A1H3G285-F1
#
_cell.length_a   1.000
_cell.length_b   1.000
_cell.length_c   1.000
_cell.angle_alpha   90.00
_cell.angle_beta   90.00
_cell.angle_gamma   90.00
#
_symmetry.space_group_name_H-M   'P 1'
#
loop_
_entity.id
_entity.type
_entity.pdbx_description
1 polymer ?
#
loop_
_entity_poly.entity_id
_entity_poly.type
_entity_poly.pdbx_seq_one_letter_code
_entity_poly.pdbx_strand_id
1 'polypeptide(L)'
;MSIFLHKLFITILSIVSFSAVAAGFQTVFSEVRELGFGLLFGIYSFYSAPVFLLGGIPAAYVADRFAAKRRMEGAAALQTYCRTFIIYGIAGATVAMLYSAIHAIVEGRYFFSAGESFAAVGVGLTGAVIYYHISLLLQIDWNDRQQQYKQEV
;
A
#
# COMPACT_ATOMS: atom_id res chain seq x y z
N MET A 1 -14.24 16.80 0.90
CA MET A 1 -12.92 16.42 1.44
C MET A 1 -11.87 16.62 0.34
N SER A 2 -10.66 17.12 0.60
CA SER A 2 -9.67 17.25 -0.47
C SER A 2 -9.16 15.87 -0.91
N ILE A 3 -8.76 15.70 -2.18
CA ILE A 3 -8.20 14.43 -2.71
C ILE A 3 -7.03 13.95 -1.85
N PHE A 4 -6.23 14.90 -1.36
CA PHE A 4 -5.13 14.64 -0.44
C PHE A 4 -5.60 14.05 0.89
N LEU A 5 -6.62 14.64 1.54
CA LEU A 5 -7.16 14.12 2.80
C LEU A 5 -7.75 12.71 2.64
N HIS A 6 -8.39 12.41 1.51
CA HIS A 6 -8.90 11.07 1.23
C HIS A 6 -7.78 10.04 1.08
N LYS A 7 -6.72 10.37 0.33
CA LYS A 7 -5.55 9.49 0.21
C LYS A 7 -4.81 9.34 1.53
N LEU A 8 -4.64 10.43 2.30
CA LEU A 8 -4.05 10.38 3.63
C LEU A 8 -4.84 9.42 4.55
N PHE A 9 -6.17 9.49 4.52
CA PHE A 9 -7.01 8.60 5.30
C PHE A 9 -6.86 7.13 4.89
N ILE A 10 -6.88 6.84 3.58
CA ILE A 10 -6.59 5.49 3.04
C ILE A 10 -5.22 5.02 3.52
N THR A 11 -4.21 5.88 3.45
CA THR A 11 -2.84 5.57 3.86
C THR A 11 -2.77 5.24 5.35
N ILE A 12 -3.38 6.04 6.22
CA ILE A 12 -3.42 5.78 7.67
C ILE A 12 -4.11 4.45 7.95
N LEU A 13 -5.26 4.18 7.32
CA LEU A 13 -5.98 2.93 7.50
C LEU A 13 -5.16 1.73 6.98
N SER A 14 -4.41 1.92 5.90
CA SER A 14 -3.51 0.91 5.34
C SER A 14 -2.35 0.61 6.28
N ILE A 15 -1.74 1.63 6.91
CA ILE A 15 -0.68 1.46 7.92
C ILE A 15 -1.22 0.64 9.09
N VAL A 16 -2.36 1.02 9.66
CA VAL A 16 -2.98 0.31 10.78
C VAL A 16 -3.29 -1.14 10.41
N SER A 17 -3.90 -1.35 9.23
CA SER A 17 -4.28 -2.70 8.78
C SER A 17 -3.07 -3.57 8.51
N PHE A 18 -2.05 -3.04 7.83
CA PHE A 18 -0.79 -3.74 7.57
C PHE A 18 -0.08 -4.11 8.87
N SER A 19 0.05 -3.17 9.81
CA SER A 19 0.68 -3.42 11.10
C SER A 19 -0.07 -4.44 11.94
N ALA A 20 -1.41 -4.42 11.91
CA ALA A 20 -2.23 -5.41 12.61
C ALA A 20 -2.03 -6.81 12.03
N VAL A 21 -2.00 -6.94 10.71
CA VAL A 21 -1.75 -8.23 10.03
C VAL A 21 -0.34 -8.72 10.30
N ALA A 22 0.68 -7.86 10.21
CA ALA A 22 2.07 -8.23 10.46
C ALA A 22 2.31 -8.65 11.92
N ALA A 23 1.82 -7.86 12.88
CA ALA A 23 1.91 -8.20 14.30
C ALA A 23 1.11 -9.47 14.64
N GLY A 24 -0.08 -9.64 14.06
CA GLY A 24 -0.89 -10.85 14.22
C GLY A 24 -0.19 -12.10 13.66
N PHE A 25 0.40 -11.99 12.49
CA PHE A 25 1.16 -13.08 11.89
C PHE A 25 2.36 -13.47 12.75
N GLN A 26 3.14 -12.50 13.23
CA GLN A 26 4.31 -12.80 14.05
C GLN A 26 3.94 -13.37 15.43
N THR A 27 2.88 -12.87 16.06
CA THR A 27 2.42 -13.38 17.37
C THR A 27 1.84 -14.80 17.30
N VAL A 28 1.23 -15.18 16.18
CA VAL A 28 0.61 -16.52 16.00
C VAL A 28 1.60 -17.54 15.45
N PHE A 29 2.44 -17.16 14.49
CA PHE A 29 3.26 -18.10 13.71
C PHE A 29 4.76 -18.03 14.01
N SER A 30 5.25 -17.07 14.80
CA SER A 30 6.64 -17.04 15.24
C SER A 30 6.77 -17.42 16.72
N GLU A 31 7.76 -18.25 17.05
CA GLU A 31 8.07 -18.64 18.43
C GLU A 31 8.59 -17.48 19.30
N VAL A 32 8.78 -16.30 18.69
CA VAL A 32 9.16 -15.04 19.37
C VAL A 32 7.96 -14.49 20.14
N ARG A 33 7.60 -15.15 21.25
CA ARG A 33 6.56 -14.73 22.20
C ARG A 33 6.98 -13.57 23.10
N GLU A 34 8.22 -13.10 23.01
CA GLU A 34 8.77 -12.12 23.95
C GLU A 34 8.22 -10.70 23.76
N LEU A 35 7.79 -10.34 22.56
CA LEU A 35 7.20 -9.04 22.27
C LEU A 35 5.67 -9.14 22.22
N GLY A 36 4.99 -8.41 23.11
CA GLY A 36 3.53 -8.34 23.12
C GLY A 36 2.97 -7.71 21.82
N PHE A 37 1.76 -8.11 21.43
CA PHE A 37 1.09 -7.64 20.19
C PHE A 37 1.12 -6.12 20.03
N GLY A 38 0.84 -5.37 21.10
CA GLY A 38 0.82 -3.89 21.05
C GLY A 38 2.18 -3.29 20.71
N LEU A 39 3.26 -3.88 21.20
CA LEU A 39 4.62 -3.42 20.91
C LEU A 39 5.00 -3.74 19.46
N LEU A 40 4.70 -4.95 18.99
CA LEU A 40 4.88 -5.35 17.58
C LEU A 40 4.09 -4.45 16.63
N PHE A 41 2.82 -4.20 16.95
CA PHE A 41 1.97 -3.29 16.19
C PHE A 41 2.57 -1.87 16.13
N GLY A 42 3.09 -1.38 17.25
CA GLY A 42 3.77 -0.08 17.33
C GLY A 42 5.01 -0.01 16.45
N ILE A 43 5.88 -1.03 16.52
CA ILE A 43 7.09 -1.14 15.70
C ILE A 43 6.70 -1.16 14.22
N TYR A 44 5.80 -2.04 13.81
CA TYR A 44 5.36 -2.10 12.41
C TYR A 44 4.73 -0.80 11.94
N SER A 45 3.94 -0.13 12.77
CA SER A 45 3.33 1.15 12.42
C SER A 45 4.38 2.24 12.23
N PHE A 46 5.38 2.29 13.10
CA PHE A 46 6.45 3.29 13.03
C PHE A 46 7.33 3.09 11.79
N TYR A 47 7.71 1.85 11.48
CA TYR A 47 8.58 1.55 10.33
C TYR A 47 7.84 1.56 8.99
N SER A 48 6.55 1.21 8.95
CA SER A 48 5.77 1.24 7.71
C SER A 48 5.24 2.64 7.38
N ALA A 49 5.00 3.51 8.37
CA ALA A 49 4.42 4.83 8.13
C ALA A 49 5.21 5.69 7.12
N PRO A 50 6.55 5.84 7.21
CA PRO A 50 7.32 6.59 6.21
C PRO A 50 7.18 6.01 4.80
N VAL A 51 7.16 4.68 4.67
CA VAL A 51 7.03 3.98 3.38
C VAL A 51 5.66 4.27 2.77
N PHE A 52 4.59 4.17 3.56
CA PHE A 52 3.23 4.42 3.12
C PHE A 52 2.95 5.91 2.82
N LEU A 53 3.48 6.82 3.63
CA LEU A 53 3.28 8.27 3.45
C LEU A 53 4.12 8.83 2.31
N LEU A 54 5.42 8.56 2.29
CA LEU A 54 6.36 9.14 1.32
C LEU A 54 6.39 8.37 0.00
N GLY A 55 6.29 7.04 0.06
CA GLY A 55 6.28 6.19 -1.13
C GLY A 55 4.86 5.88 -1.60
N GLY A 56 3.99 5.44 -0.69
CA GLY A 56 2.64 4.99 -1.01
C GLY A 56 1.75 6.06 -1.62
N ILE A 57 1.69 7.27 -1.07
CA ILE A 57 0.84 8.35 -1.60
C ILE A 57 1.25 8.74 -3.03
N PRO A 58 2.51 9.09 -3.33
CA PRO A 58 2.92 9.42 -4.70
C PRO A 58 2.75 8.24 -5.66
N ALA A 59 3.11 7.03 -5.23
CA ALA A 59 2.97 5.84 -6.05
C ALA A 59 1.49 5.54 -6.38
N ALA A 60 0.56 5.77 -5.45
CA ALA A 60 -0.87 5.65 -5.71
C ALA A 60 -1.37 6.71 -6.72
N TYR A 61 -0.88 7.95 -6.67
CA TYR A 61 -1.20 8.96 -7.70
C TYR A 61 -0.73 8.53 -9.10
N VAL A 62 0.49 7.99 -9.19
CA VAL A 62 1.04 7.47 -10.44
C VAL A 62 0.20 6.28 -10.92
N ALA A 63 -0.08 5.31 -10.04
CA ALA A 63 -0.89 4.15 -10.33
C ALA A 63 -2.28 4.52 -10.84
N ASP A 64 -2.97 5.46 -10.18
CA ASP A 64 -4.29 5.95 -10.60
C ASP A 64 -4.23 6.60 -11.99
N ARG A 65 -3.20 7.39 -12.28
CA ARG A 65 -3.05 8.05 -13.58
C ARG A 65 -2.80 7.04 -14.70
N PHE A 66 -2.01 6.00 -14.44
CA PHE A 66 -1.77 4.92 -15.39
C PHE A 66 -3.00 4.02 -15.58
N ALA A 67 -3.74 3.73 -14.51
CA ALA A 67 -4.97 2.94 -14.56
C ALA A 67 -6.09 3.69 -15.31
N ALA A 68 -6.28 4.98 -15.03
CA ALA A 68 -7.29 5.83 -15.67
C ALA A 68 -7.04 6.00 -17.17
N LYS A 69 -5.78 6.21 -17.58
CA LYS A 69 -5.41 6.35 -19.00
C LYS A 69 -5.71 5.09 -19.83
N ARG A 70 -5.92 3.95 -19.17
CA ARG A 70 -6.16 2.66 -19.82
C ARG A 70 -7.52 2.03 -19.47
N ARG A 71 -8.46 2.81 -18.92
CA ARG A 71 -9.89 2.44 -18.92
C ARG A 71 -10.35 2.43 -20.38
N MET A 72 -10.26 1.26 -21.01
CA MET A 72 -10.86 1.02 -22.32
C MET A 72 -12.36 0.92 -22.10
N GLU A 73 -13.12 1.82 -22.72
CA GLU A 73 -14.57 1.75 -22.78
C GLU A 73 -14.95 0.38 -23.39
N GLY A 74 -15.55 -0.50 -22.58
CA GLY A 74 -15.95 -1.85 -22.99
C GLY A 74 -15.13 -3.03 -22.40
N ALA A 75 -14.08 -2.78 -21.60
CA ALA A 75 -13.37 -3.87 -20.91
C ALA A 75 -14.22 -4.48 -19.78
N ALA A 76 -14.21 -5.81 -19.66
CA ALA A 76 -14.90 -6.51 -18.57
C ALA A 76 -14.39 -6.04 -17.20
N ALA A 77 -15.30 -5.85 -16.23
CA ALA A 77 -14.98 -5.32 -14.90
C ALA A 77 -13.84 -6.09 -14.19
N LEU A 78 -13.79 -7.42 -14.39
CA LEU A 78 -12.72 -8.28 -13.88
C LEU A 78 -11.34 -7.94 -14.49
N GLN A 79 -11.28 -7.62 -15.77
CA GLN A 79 -10.04 -7.26 -16.45
C GLN A 79 -9.51 -5.91 -15.94
N THR A 80 -10.40 -4.95 -15.72
CA THR A 80 -10.04 -3.65 -15.12
C THR A 80 -9.53 -3.81 -13.69
N TYR A 81 -10.18 -4.67 -12.90
CA TYR A 81 -9.75 -5.00 -11.54
C TYR A 81 -8.34 -5.61 -11.52
N CYS A 82 -8.12 -6.71 -12.24
CA CYS A 82 -6.83 -7.40 -12.27
C CYS A 82 -5.70 -6.49 -12.74
N ARG A 83 -5.96 -5.66 -13.75
CA ARG A 83 -4.96 -4.70 -14.25
C ARG A 83 -4.60 -3.64 -13.22
N THR A 84 -5.59 -3.04 -12.58
CA THR A 84 -5.37 -2.00 -11.57
C THR A 84 -4.60 -2.58 -10.40
N PHE A 85 -4.98 -3.79 -9.97
CA PHE A 85 -4.25 -4.55 -8.96
C PHE A 85 -2.78 -4.79 -9.32
N ILE A 86 -2.47 -5.20 -10.56
CA ILE A 86 -1.08 -5.38 -11.02
C ILE A 86 -0.30 -4.06 -10.96
N ILE A 87 -0.90 -2.95 -11.39
CA ILE A 87 -0.24 -1.63 -11.37
C ILE A 87 0.09 -1.22 -9.93
N TYR A 88 -0.87 -1.37 -9.02
CA TYR A 88 -0.65 -1.11 -7.59
C TYR A 88 0.40 -2.05 -7.00
N GLY A 89 0.41 -3.32 -7.38
CA GLY A 89 1.42 -4.29 -6.95
C GLY A 89 2.84 -3.91 -7.39
N ILE A 90 3.02 -3.53 -8.66
CA ILE A 90 4.31 -3.05 -9.19
C ILE A 90 4.76 -1.78 -8.45
N ALA A 91 3.83 -0.85 -8.22
CA ALA A 91 4.10 0.39 -7.51
C ALA A 91 4.54 0.12 -6.06
N GLY A 92 3.82 -0.75 -5.34
CA GLY A 92 4.17 -1.14 -3.96
C GLY A 92 5.49 -1.89 -3.86
N ALA A 93 5.73 -2.86 -4.75
CA ALA A 93 7.01 -3.58 -4.82
C ALA A 93 8.18 -2.61 -5.09
N THR A 94 8.00 -1.66 -6.02
CA THR A 94 9.02 -0.66 -6.33
C THR A 94 9.35 0.22 -5.13
N VAL A 95 8.33 0.72 -4.42
CA VAL A 95 8.51 1.54 -3.22
C VAL A 95 9.22 0.76 -2.11
N ALA A 96 8.83 -0.49 -1.88
CA ALA A 96 9.46 -1.33 -0.86
C ALA A 96 10.93 -1.64 -1.21
N MET A 97 11.23 -1.96 -2.47
CA MET A 97 12.61 -2.17 -2.92
C MET A 97 13.45 -0.89 -2.78
N LEU A 98 12.89 0.28 -3.10
CA LEU A 98 13.59 1.55 -2.94
C LEU A 98 13.87 1.86 -1.46
N TYR A 99 12.90 1.60 -0.58
CA TYR A 99 13.09 1.77 0.86
C TYR A 99 14.17 0.82 1.39
N SER A 100 14.14 -0.46 1.00
CA SER A 100 15.18 -1.43 1.35
C SER A 100 16.55 -1.01 0.81
N ALA A 101 16.64 -0.49 -0.42
CA ALA A 101 17.85 0.09 -1.01
C ALA A 101 18.43 1.22 -0.17
N ILE A 102 17.60 2.19 0.21
CA ILE A 102 18.02 3.32 1.05
C ILE A 102 18.51 2.81 2.42
N HIS A 103 17.78 1.89 3.03
CA HIS A 103 18.15 1.32 4.33
C HIS A 103 19.49 0.57 4.27
N ALA A 104 19.70 -0.26 3.24
CA ALA A 104 20.94 -0.99 3.05
C ALA A 104 22.15 -0.06 2.87
N ILE A 105 21.99 1.03 2.10
CA ILE A 105 23.03 2.05 1.92
C ILE A 105 23.40 2.72 3.26
N VAL A 106 22.39 3.03 4.09
CA VAL A 106 22.62 3.62 5.43
C VAL A 106 23.38 2.66 6.35
N GLU A 107 23.16 1.36 6.21
CA GLU A 107 23.89 0.32 6.95
C GLU A 107 25.25 -0.06 6.34
N GLY A 108 25.66 0.57 5.24
CA GLY A 108 26.92 0.28 4.55
C GLY A 108 26.92 -1.01 3.74
N ARG A 109 25.74 -1.59 3.45
CA ARG A 109 25.57 -2.79 2.62
C ARG A 109 25.15 -2.38 1.21
N TYR A 110 25.97 -2.72 0.22
CA TYR A 110 25.72 -2.37 -1.19
C TYR A 110 25.16 -3.53 -2.02
N PHE A 111 25.10 -4.74 -1.46
CA PHE A 111 24.61 -5.93 -2.14
C PHE A 111 23.38 -6.49 -1.42
N PHE A 112 22.33 -6.75 -2.18
CA PHE A 112 21.15 -7.46 -1.73
C PHE A 112 21.32 -8.95 -1.93
N SER A 113 21.02 -9.73 -0.90
CA SER A 113 20.74 -11.14 -1.12
C SER A 113 19.44 -11.31 -1.89
N ALA A 114 19.30 -12.43 -2.61
CA ALA A 114 18.04 -12.79 -3.26
C ALA A 114 16.89 -12.88 -2.23
N GLY A 115 17.16 -13.41 -1.03
CA GLY A 115 16.18 -13.53 0.05
C GLY A 115 15.62 -12.19 0.53
N GLU A 116 16.49 -11.20 0.77
CA GLU A 116 16.06 -9.85 1.15
C GLU A 116 15.25 -9.15 0.05
N SER A 117 15.63 -9.40 -1.21
CA SER A 117 14.90 -8.87 -2.37
C SER A 117 13.49 -9.46 -2.44
N PHE A 118 13.35 -10.78 -2.27
CA PHE A 118 12.04 -11.44 -2.24
C PHE A 118 11.20 -10.98 -1.05
N ALA A 119 11.80 -10.80 0.12
CA ALA A 119 11.11 -10.28 1.30
C ALA A 119 10.58 -8.85 1.07
N ALA A 120 11.41 -7.95 0.50
CA ALA A 120 11.01 -6.59 0.19
C ALA A 120 9.87 -6.54 -0.83
N VAL A 121 9.95 -7.35 -1.90
CA VAL A 121 8.87 -7.48 -2.88
C VAL A 121 7.59 -8.01 -2.22
N GLY A 122 7.69 -9.04 -1.37
CA GLY A 122 6.56 -9.59 -0.63
C GLY A 122 5.87 -8.53 0.23
N VAL A 123 6.64 -7.77 1.02
CA VAL A 123 6.12 -6.66 1.84
C VAL A 123 5.44 -5.60 0.98
N GLY A 124 6.06 -5.20 -0.13
CA GLY A 124 5.50 -4.22 -1.06
C GLY A 124 4.19 -4.67 -1.70
N LEU A 125 4.09 -5.95 -2.07
CA LEU A 125 2.87 -6.55 -2.62
C LEU A 125 1.76 -6.62 -1.56
N THR A 126 2.06 -7.07 -0.34
CA THR A 126 1.09 -7.10 0.76
C THR A 126 0.57 -5.70 1.08
N GLY A 127 1.46 -4.71 1.15
CA GLY A 127 1.07 -3.31 1.35
C GLY A 127 0.19 -2.77 0.22
N ALA A 128 0.52 -3.08 -1.04
CA ALA A 128 -0.28 -2.70 -2.20
C ALA A 128 -1.67 -3.35 -2.20
N VAL A 129 -1.77 -4.63 -1.83
CA VAL A 129 -3.04 -5.36 -1.70
C VAL A 129 -3.94 -4.66 -0.69
N ILE A 130 -3.42 -4.37 0.51
CA ILE A 130 -4.18 -3.73 1.58
C ILE A 130 -4.63 -2.34 1.15
N TYR A 131 -3.71 -1.51 0.63
CA TYR A 131 -4.03 -0.16 0.17
C TYR A 131 -5.09 -0.18 -0.93
N TYR A 132 -4.95 -1.06 -1.92
CA TYR A 132 -5.89 -1.16 -3.03
C TYR A 132 -7.28 -1.59 -2.57
N HIS A 133 -7.39 -2.57 -1.67
CA HIS A 133 -8.70 -3.02 -1.17
C HIS A 133 -9.36 -1.97 -0.28
N ILE A 134 -8.60 -1.25 0.56
CA ILE A 134 -9.12 -0.12 1.33
C ILE A 134 -9.59 1.01 0.40
N SER A 135 -8.78 1.33 -0.62
CA SER A 135 -9.15 2.31 -1.64
C SER A 135 -10.42 1.89 -2.36
N LEU A 136 -10.59 0.62 -2.71
CA LEU A 136 -11.79 0.11 -3.37
C LEU A 136 -13.03 0.24 -2.48
N LEU A 137 -12.92 -0.11 -1.20
CA LEU A 137 -14.01 0.05 -0.21
C LEU A 137 -14.42 1.52 -0.05
N LEU A 138 -13.47 2.44 -0.07
CA LEU A 138 -13.71 3.87 0.11
C LEU A 138 -14.06 4.60 -1.21
N GLN A 139 -13.71 4.03 -2.37
CA GLN A 139 -14.08 4.54 -3.69
C GLN A 139 -15.58 4.39 -3.97
N ILE A 140 -16.23 3.38 -3.39
CA ILE A 140 -17.69 3.17 -3.50
C ILE A 140 -18.45 4.42 -3.02
N ASP A 141 -17.96 5.11 -1.98
CA ASP A 141 -18.62 6.31 -1.43
C ASP A 141 -18.14 7.62 -2.11
N TRP A 142 -16.91 7.66 -2.63
CA TRP A 142 -16.33 8.88 -3.21
C TRP A 142 -16.84 9.20 -4.63
N ASN A 143 -17.02 8.18 -5.47
CA ASN A 143 -17.38 8.38 -6.88
C ASN A 143 -18.85 8.83 -7.04
N ASP A 144 -19.73 8.33 -6.18
CA ASP A 144 -21.14 8.74 -6.10
C ASP A 144 -21.28 10.20 -5.64
N ARG A 145 -20.49 10.62 -4.64
CA ARG A 145 -20.48 12.02 -4.15
C ARG A 145 -19.91 13.02 -5.16
N GLN A 146 -18.91 12.64 -5.95
CA GLN A 146 -18.35 13.50 -7.02
C GLN A 146 -19.31 13.68 -8.19
N GLN A 147 -20.12 12.66 -8.51
CA GLN A 147 -21.13 12.76 -9.55
C GLN A 147 -22.33 13.62 -9.10
N GLN A 148 -22.80 13.46 -7.86
CA GLN A 148 -23.85 14.31 -7.29
C GLN A 148 -23.45 15.78 -7.22
N TYR A 149 -22.24 16.09 -6.75
CA TYR A 149 -21.76 17.49 -6.66
C TYR A 149 -21.61 18.17 -8.03
N LYS A 150 -21.35 17.41 -9.10
CA LYS A 150 -21.31 17.94 -10.48
C LYS A 150 -22.69 18.11 -11.13
N GLN A 151 -23.73 17.51 -10.55
CA GLN A 151 -25.12 17.67 -11.00
C GLN A 151 -25.85 18.80 -10.26
N GLU A 152 -25.34 19.21 -9.10
CA GLU A 152 -25.89 20.31 -8.28
C GLU A 152 -25.26 21.69 -8.56
N VAL A 153 -24.24 21.77 -9.44
CA VAL A 153 -23.59 23.01 -9.91
C VAL A 153 -23.84 23.18 -11.40
#